data_AF-A0A545U3M6-F1
#
_entry.id   AF-A0A545U3M6-F1
#
_cell.length_a   1.000
_cell.length_b   1.000
_cell.length_c   1.000
_cell.angle_alpha   90.00
_cell.angle_beta   90.00
_cell.angle_gamma   90.00
#
_symmetry.space_group_name_H-M   'P 1'
#
loop_
_entity.id
_entity.type
_entity.pdbx_description
1 polymer ?
#
loop_
_entity_poly.entity_id
_entity_poly.type
_entity_poly.pdbx_seq_one_letter_code
_entity_poly.pdbx_strand_id
1 'polypeptide(L)'
;MKKTRYYLQEQVESREDAEKIEQLERILVIRKNRQERLQSKTRELRRNLMKKEKELQEERVKAQEMAEQTQLTIKLLRQENTKKVLTVNEIFHWNNMEVGLDKKVKKGFEGCDEIEQQKHVELFKLDEHMKTYKQAVIDTEKIALIKKELEEEQG
;
A
#
# COMPACT_ATOMS: atom_id res chain seq x y z
N MET A 1 -29.44 41.23 52.19
CA MET A 1 -29.50 40.45 50.93
C MET A 1 -28.21 40.67 50.14
N LYS A 2 -27.35 39.64 50.04
CA LYS A 2 -26.15 39.68 49.21
C LYS A 2 -26.57 39.53 47.74
N LYS A 3 -26.55 40.62 46.96
CA LYS A 3 -26.63 40.58 45.50
C LYS A 3 -25.27 40.11 44.98
N THR A 4 -25.10 38.80 44.96
CA THR A 4 -23.81 38.15 44.66
C THR A 4 -23.62 38.03 43.15
N ARG A 5 -22.57 38.68 42.63
CA ARG A 5 -21.64 38.23 41.57
C ARG A 5 -22.11 37.62 40.22
N TYR A 6 -23.38 37.68 39.80
CA TYR A 6 -23.75 37.11 38.49
C TYR A 6 -22.93 37.67 37.30
N TYR A 7 -22.76 39.00 37.22
CA TYR A 7 -21.97 39.63 36.14
C TYR A 7 -20.47 39.32 36.15
N LEU A 8 -19.90 39.03 37.32
CA LEU A 8 -18.49 38.66 37.44
C LEU A 8 -18.25 37.21 37.04
N GLN A 9 -19.28 36.36 37.15
CA GLN A 9 -19.18 34.95 36.81
C GLN A 9 -19.36 34.74 35.29
N GLU A 10 -20.34 35.39 34.67
CA GLU A 10 -20.53 35.39 33.21
C GLU A 10 -19.34 36.01 32.44
N GLN A 11 -18.72 37.07 32.96
CA GLN A 11 -17.52 37.66 32.33
C GLN A 11 -16.25 36.82 32.50
N VAL A 12 -16.20 35.95 33.53
CA VAL A 12 -15.07 35.06 33.75
C VAL A 12 -15.23 33.79 32.89
N GLU A 13 -16.44 33.23 32.82
CA GLU A 13 -16.76 32.08 31.95
C GLU A 13 -16.56 32.42 30.46
N SER A 14 -17.02 33.58 29.98
CA SER A 14 -16.82 33.98 28.58
C SER A 14 -15.35 34.20 28.20
N ARG A 15 -14.49 34.54 29.17
CA ARG A 15 -13.04 34.73 28.95
C ARG A 15 -12.30 33.39 28.91
N GLU A 16 -12.69 32.45 29.76
CA GLU A 16 -12.15 31.09 29.76
C GLU A 16 -12.56 30.33 28.49
N ASP A 17 -13.78 30.48 28.01
CA ASP A 17 -14.24 29.80 26.80
C ASP A 17 -13.60 30.38 25.53
N ALA A 18 -13.35 31.70 25.47
CA ALA A 18 -12.56 32.30 24.39
C ALA A 18 -11.13 31.75 24.32
N GLU A 19 -10.48 31.55 25.47
CA GLU A 19 -9.14 30.93 25.54
C GLU A 19 -9.18 29.45 25.12
N LYS A 20 -10.23 28.70 25.50
CA LYS A 20 -10.43 27.31 25.02
C LYS A 20 -10.60 27.25 23.51
N ILE A 21 -11.36 28.17 22.91
CA ILE A 21 -11.54 28.26 21.45
C ILE A 21 -10.19 28.49 20.77
N GLU A 22 -9.39 29.45 21.25
CA GLU A 22 -8.06 29.71 20.68
C GLU A 22 -7.12 28.50 20.80
N GLN A 23 -7.15 27.79 21.93
CA GLN A 23 -6.41 26.54 22.11
C GLN A 23 -6.86 25.46 21.11
N LEU A 24 -8.18 25.31 20.90
CA LEU A 24 -8.72 24.36 19.92
C LEU A 24 -8.32 24.72 18.49
N GLU A 25 -8.22 26.00 18.13
CA GLU A 25 -7.71 26.43 16.81
C GLU A 25 -6.26 26.00 16.61
N ARG A 26 -5.40 26.22 17.61
CA ARG A 26 -4.00 25.78 17.57
C ARG A 26 -3.91 24.26 17.41
N ILE A 27 -4.72 23.51 18.16
CA ILE A 27 -4.77 22.04 18.05
C ILE A 27 -5.25 21.63 16.65
N LEU A 28 -6.27 22.28 16.09
CA LEU A 28 -6.77 22.00 14.74
C LEU A 28 -5.70 22.21 13.67
N VAL A 29 -4.91 23.28 13.77
CA VAL A 29 -3.79 23.52 12.84
C VAL A 29 -2.77 22.37 12.92
N ILE A 30 -2.38 21.96 14.13
CA ILE A 30 -1.45 20.84 14.33
C ILE A 30 -2.01 19.54 13.73
N ARG A 31 -3.31 19.29 13.92
CA ARG A 31 -3.99 18.08 13.45
C ARG A 31 -4.15 18.06 11.93
N LYS A 32 -4.50 19.19 11.31
CA LYS A 32 -4.51 19.36 9.84
C LYS A 32 -3.13 19.11 9.24
N ASN A 33 -2.08 19.71 9.81
CA ASN A 33 -0.70 19.46 9.37
C ASN A 33 -0.31 17.98 9.46
N ARG A 34 -0.73 17.29 10.53
CA ARG A 34 -0.53 15.84 10.67
C ARG A 34 -1.29 15.06 9.60
N GLN A 35 -2.55 15.40 9.35
CA GLN A 35 -3.38 14.76 8.32
C GLN A 35 -2.77 14.91 6.93
N GLU A 36 -2.29 16.11 6.57
CA GLU A 36 -1.61 16.36 5.28
C GLU A 36 -0.34 15.53 5.12
N ARG A 37 0.50 15.46 6.17
CA ARG A 37 1.70 14.60 6.17
C ARG A 37 1.35 13.13 5.97
N LEU A 38 0.33 12.64 6.68
CA LEU A 38 -0.14 11.27 6.54
C LEU A 38 -0.75 11.02 5.14
N GLN A 39 -1.47 11.99 4.58
CA GLN A 39 -2.03 11.90 3.24
C GLN A 39 -0.93 11.82 2.17
N SER A 40 0.13 12.63 2.30
CA SER A 40 1.30 12.57 1.43
C SER A 40 1.95 11.18 1.47
N LYS A 41 2.18 10.66 2.67
CA LYS A 41 2.71 9.30 2.88
C LYS A 41 1.79 8.21 2.31
N THR A 42 0.46 8.36 2.41
CA THR A 42 -0.49 7.44 1.77
C THR A 42 -0.33 7.44 0.25
N ARG A 43 -0.15 8.60 -0.38
CA ARG A 43 0.07 8.69 -1.84
C ARG A 43 1.37 8.01 -2.24
N GLU A 44 2.43 8.17 -1.45
CA GLU A 44 3.71 7.50 -1.68
C GLU A 44 3.59 5.96 -1.60
N LEU A 45 2.98 5.44 -0.52
CA LEU A 45 2.76 4.00 -0.36
C LEU A 45 1.91 3.41 -1.51
N ARG A 46 0.87 4.12 -1.96
CA ARG A 46 0.08 3.71 -3.14
C ARG A 46 0.90 3.68 -4.42
N ARG A 47 1.81 4.64 -4.62
CA ARG A 47 2.72 4.65 -5.78
C ARG A 47 3.68 3.46 -5.74
N ASN A 48 4.23 3.15 -4.58
CA ASN A 48 5.12 2.00 -4.41
C ASN A 48 4.40 0.68 -4.71
N LEU A 49 3.17 0.52 -4.21
CA LEU A 49 2.34 -0.64 -4.50
C LEU A 49 2.05 -0.78 -6.00
N MET A 50 1.61 0.30 -6.67
CA MET A 50 1.39 0.28 -8.12
C MET A 50 2.67 -0.05 -8.90
N LYS A 51 3.82 0.45 -8.46
CA LYS A 51 5.11 0.12 -9.09
C LYS A 51 5.38 -1.38 -8.99
N LYS A 52 5.16 -1.99 -7.83
CA LYS A 52 5.32 -3.45 -7.63
C LYS A 52 4.33 -4.27 -8.43
N GLU A 53 3.08 -3.82 -8.57
CA GLU A 53 2.09 -4.46 -9.42
C GLU A 53 2.49 -4.43 -10.90
N LYS A 54 3.04 -3.30 -11.36
CA LYS A 54 3.57 -3.17 -12.71
C LYS A 54 4.77 -4.08 -12.95
N GLU A 55 5.74 -4.08 -12.03
CA GLU A 55 6.91 -4.98 -12.07
C GLU A 55 6.47 -6.45 -12.14
N LEU A 56 5.50 -6.86 -11.31
CA LEU A 56 4.94 -8.22 -11.32
C LEU A 56 4.28 -8.56 -12.66
N GLN A 57 3.52 -7.63 -13.24
CA GLN A 57 2.86 -7.85 -14.52
C GLN A 57 3.88 -8.01 -15.65
N GLU A 58 4.91 -7.18 -15.69
CA GLU A 58 5.99 -7.28 -16.67
C GLU A 58 6.75 -8.59 -16.54
N GLU A 59 7.07 -9.03 -15.32
CA GLU A 59 7.80 -10.27 -15.10
C GLU A 59 6.96 -11.52 -15.42
N ARG A 60 5.65 -11.48 -15.12
CA ARG A 60 4.71 -12.55 -15.50
C ARG A 60 4.62 -12.71 -17.01
N VAL A 61 4.56 -11.61 -17.77
CA VAL A 61 4.55 -11.66 -19.23
C VAL A 61 5.85 -12.29 -19.75
N LYS A 62 7.02 -11.89 -19.26
CA LYS A 62 8.30 -12.50 -19.66
C LYS A 62 8.38 -13.99 -19.33
N ALA A 63 7.92 -14.38 -18.14
CA ALA A 63 7.91 -15.79 -17.73
C ALA A 63 6.96 -16.64 -18.59
N GLN A 64 5.80 -16.08 -18.97
CA GLN A 64 4.85 -16.71 -19.89
C GLN A 64 5.43 -16.85 -21.30
N GLU A 65 5.99 -15.78 -21.87
CA GLU A 65 6.65 -15.82 -23.17
C GLU A 65 7.78 -16.87 -23.19
N MET A 66 8.57 -16.95 -22.12
CA MET A 66 9.62 -17.97 -21.98
C MET A 66 9.05 -19.39 -21.89
N ALA A 67 7.94 -19.58 -21.19
CA ALA A 67 7.25 -20.87 -21.09
C ALA A 67 6.71 -21.32 -22.46
N GLU A 68 6.08 -20.42 -23.20
CA GLU A 68 5.56 -20.68 -24.55
C GLU A 68 6.69 -21.03 -25.53
N GLN A 69 7.75 -20.22 -25.55
CA GLN A 69 8.94 -20.49 -26.37
C GLN A 69 9.60 -21.83 -26.02
N THR A 70 9.67 -22.15 -24.74
CA THR A 70 10.20 -23.43 -24.25
C THR A 70 9.35 -24.60 -24.74
N GLN A 71 8.03 -24.51 -24.61
CA GLN A 71 7.11 -25.55 -25.09
C GLN A 71 7.19 -25.74 -26.60
N LEU A 72 7.27 -24.65 -27.37
CA LEU A 72 7.46 -24.70 -28.82
C LEU A 72 8.79 -25.37 -29.18
N THR A 73 9.86 -25.02 -28.48
CA THR A 73 11.19 -25.60 -28.70
C THR A 73 11.17 -27.09 -28.42
N ILE A 74 10.62 -27.53 -27.28
CA ILE A 74 10.49 -28.95 -26.93
C ILE A 74 9.63 -29.70 -27.97
N LYS A 75 8.55 -29.07 -28.45
CA LYS A 75 7.68 -29.69 -29.47
C LYS A 75 8.40 -29.88 -30.80
N LEU A 76 9.12 -28.86 -31.29
CA LEU A 76 9.93 -28.93 -32.52
C LEU A 76 11.00 -30.00 -32.40
N LEU A 77 11.73 -29.96 -31.29
CA LEU A 77 12.72 -30.97 -30.92
C LEU A 77 12.10 -32.37 -31.01
N ARG A 78 10.99 -32.63 -30.30
CA ARG A 78 10.33 -33.95 -30.32
C ARG A 78 9.94 -34.38 -31.75
N GLN A 79 9.41 -33.46 -32.56
CA GLN A 79 9.04 -33.75 -33.95
C GLN A 79 10.24 -34.14 -34.82
N GLU A 80 11.36 -33.40 -34.73
CA GLU A 80 12.58 -33.68 -35.49
C GLU A 80 13.20 -35.04 -35.18
N ASN A 81 12.95 -35.56 -33.98
CA ASN A 81 13.48 -36.84 -33.51
C ASN A 81 12.49 -38.00 -33.56
N THR A 82 11.23 -37.74 -33.88
CA THR A 82 10.23 -38.81 -33.98
C THR A 82 10.63 -39.75 -35.13
N LYS A 83 10.66 -41.06 -34.87
CA LYS A 83 11.08 -42.13 -35.81
C LYS A 83 12.56 -42.15 -36.20
N LYS A 84 13.43 -41.36 -35.57
CA LYS A 84 14.89 -41.51 -35.71
C LYS A 84 15.41 -42.56 -34.72
N VAL A 85 16.37 -43.38 -35.14
CA VAL A 85 17.15 -44.21 -34.22
C VAL A 85 18.16 -43.30 -33.55
N LEU A 86 17.95 -43.04 -32.26
CA LEU A 86 18.86 -42.23 -31.44
C LEU A 86 19.79 -43.13 -30.63
N THR A 87 21.03 -42.71 -30.52
CA THR A 87 21.99 -43.28 -29.59
C THR A 87 21.65 -42.88 -28.16
N VAL A 88 22.15 -43.65 -27.17
CA VAL A 88 21.98 -43.33 -25.75
C VAL A 88 22.52 -41.94 -25.42
N ASN A 89 23.64 -41.54 -26.01
CA ASN A 89 24.24 -40.21 -25.79
C ASN A 89 23.34 -39.08 -26.31
N GLU A 90 22.71 -39.27 -27.46
CA GLU A 90 21.73 -38.30 -27.98
C GLU A 90 20.52 -38.21 -27.07
N ILE A 91 19.98 -39.34 -26.58
CA ILE A 91 18.86 -39.34 -25.63
C ILE A 91 19.22 -38.56 -24.35
N PHE A 92 20.41 -38.77 -23.79
CA PHE A 92 20.86 -38.03 -22.60
C PHE A 92 21.04 -36.54 -22.86
N HIS A 93 21.63 -36.18 -24.00
CA HIS A 93 21.80 -34.78 -24.39
C HIS A 93 20.45 -34.06 -24.48
N TRP A 94 19.46 -34.72 -25.08
CA TRP A 94 18.12 -34.20 -25.25
C TRP A 94 17.36 -34.02 -23.95
N ASN A 95 17.42 -35.03 -23.07
CA ASN A 95 16.81 -34.93 -21.75
C ASN A 95 17.44 -33.78 -20.94
N ASN A 96 18.77 -33.60 -21.04
CA ASN A 96 19.45 -32.47 -20.39
C ASN A 96 19.02 -31.11 -20.94
N MET A 97 18.77 -31.00 -22.25
CA MET A 97 18.24 -29.77 -22.84
C MET A 97 16.82 -29.47 -22.35
N GLU A 98 15.93 -30.46 -22.35
CA GLU A 98 14.54 -30.32 -21.86
C GLU A 98 14.51 -29.90 -20.39
N VAL A 99 15.25 -30.60 -19.53
CA VAL A 99 15.41 -30.24 -18.10
C VAL A 99 16.02 -28.85 -17.94
N GLY A 100 16.96 -28.46 -18.80
CA GLY A 100 17.59 -27.14 -18.77
C GLY A 100 16.60 -26.01 -19.09
N LEU A 101 15.73 -26.22 -20.08
CA LEU A 101 14.68 -25.26 -20.43
C LEU A 101 13.63 -25.15 -19.32
N ASP A 102 13.17 -26.28 -18.78
CA ASP A 102 12.21 -26.29 -17.65
C ASP A 102 12.76 -25.55 -16.42
N LYS A 103 14.06 -25.72 -16.12
CA LYS A 103 14.71 -24.98 -15.03
C LYS A 103 14.72 -23.47 -15.27
N LYS A 104 14.88 -23.01 -16.52
CA LYS A 104 14.82 -21.58 -16.84
C LYS A 104 13.42 -21.02 -16.63
N VAL A 105 12.39 -21.74 -17.08
CA VAL A 105 10.99 -21.36 -16.87
C VAL A 105 10.66 -21.27 -15.37
N LYS A 106 11.07 -22.28 -14.58
CA LYS A 106 10.87 -22.27 -13.12
C LYS A 106 11.49 -21.04 -12.46
N LYS A 107 12.74 -20.69 -12.81
CA LYS A 107 13.39 -19.49 -12.29
C LYS A 107 12.65 -18.20 -12.63
N GLY A 108 12.04 -18.12 -13.82
CA GLY A 108 11.20 -16.98 -14.21
C GLY A 108 9.98 -16.82 -13.30
N PHE A 109 9.31 -17.92 -12.95
CA PHE A 109 8.18 -17.90 -12.02
C PHE A 109 8.60 -17.67 -10.56
N GLU A 110 9.74 -18.21 -10.13
CA GLU A 110 10.32 -17.90 -8.81
C GLU A 110 10.55 -16.39 -8.63
N GLY A 111 11.01 -15.70 -9.68
CA GLY A 111 11.14 -14.24 -9.68
C GLY A 111 9.79 -13.51 -9.55
N CYS A 112 8.72 -14.05 -10.14
CA CYS A 112 7.36 -13.53 -9.96
C CYS A 112 6.91 -13.68 -8.49
N ASP A 113 7.18 -14.83 -7.87
CA ASP A 113 6.82 -15.11 -6.47
C ASP A 113 7.54 -14.15 -5.52
N GLU A 114 8.82 -13.85 -5.75
CA GLU A 114 9.59 -12.88 -4.98
C GLU A 114 8.98 -11.47 -5.07
N ILE A 115 8.59 -11.02 -6.27
CA ILE A 115 7.95 -9.72 -6.45
C ILE A 115 6.57 -9.69 -5.79
N GLU A 116 5.82 -10.79 -5.86
CA GLU A 116 4.52 -10.93 -5.21
C GLU A 116 4.63 -10.83 -3.69
N GLN A 117 5.65 -11.45 -3.08
CA GLN A 117 5.95 -11.28 -1.66
C GLN A 117 6.27 -9.82 -1.30
N GLN A 118 7.08 -9.13 -2.11
CA GLN A 118 7.38 -7.71 -1.90
C GLN A 118 6.12 -6.84 -2.01
N LYS A 119 5.24 -7.14 -2.96
CA LYS A 119 3.93 -6.47 -3.10
C LYS A 119 3.06 -6.68 -1.85
N HIS A 120 3.03 -7.89 -1.27
CA HIS A 120 2.31 -8.15 -0.02
C HIS A 120 2.85 -7.31 1.15
N VAL A 121 4.17 -7.16 1.26
CA VAL A 121 4.79 -6.30 2.27
C VAL A 121 4.37 -4.83 2.10
N GLU A 122 4.34 -4.32 0.87
CA GLU A 122 3.89 -2.95 0.59
C GLU A 122 2.39 -2.75 0.87
N LEU A 123 1.56 -3.74 0.55
CA LEU A 123 0.13 -3.73 0.86
C LEU A 123 -0.10 -3.66 2.39
N PHE A 124 0.63 -4.48 3.15
CA PHE A 124 0.55 -4.48 4.61
C PHE A 124 0.94 -3.12 5.20
N LYS A 125 2.05 -2.52 4.73
CA LYS A 125 2.47 -1.17 5.14
C LYS A 125 1.40 -0.12 4.85
N LEU A 126 0.74 -0.21 3.69
CA LEU A 126 -0.35 0.70 3.32
C LEU A 126 -1.54 0.53 4.26
N ASP A 127 -1.94 -0.69 4.56
CA ASP A 127 -3.07 -0.98 5.45
C ASP A 127 -2.83 -0.49 6.89
N GLU A 128 -1.65 -0.73 7.44
CA GLU A 128 -1.28 -0.20 8.76
C GLU A 128 -1.28 1.32 8.79
N HIS A 129 -0.70 1.96 7.77
CA HIS A 129 -0.68 3.42 7.66
C HIS A 129 -2.11 3.98 7.51
N MET A 130 -2.99 3.31 6.77
CA MET A 130 -4.38 3.71 6.60
C MET A 130 -5.18 3.69 7.91
N LYS A 131 -4.89 2.77 8.85
CA LYS A 131 -5.50 2.79 10.20
C LYS A 131 -5.12 4.08 10.94
N THR A 132 -3.84 4.44 10.91
CA THR A 132 -3.34 5.67 11.54
C THR A 132 -3.92 6.93 10.88
N TYR A 133 -4.01 6.94 9.56
CA TYR A 133 -4.61 8.04 8.81
C TYR A 133 -6.09 8.23 9.16
N LYS A 134 -6.88 7.14 9.17
CA LYS A 134 -8.30 7.19 9.55
C LYS A 134 -8.49 7.77 10.95
N GLN A 135 -7.67 7.34 11.91
CA GLN A 135 -7.73 7.91 13.27
C GLN A 135 -7.41 9.40 13.29
N ALA A 136 -6.41 9.85 12.50
CA ALA A 136 -6.08 11.27 12.43
C ALA A 136 -7.20 12.13 11.83
N VAL A 137 -7.94 11.59 10.85
CA VAL A 137 -9.14 12.26 10.30
C VAL A 137 -10.22 12.39 11.38
N ILE A 138 -10.56 11.28 12.06
CA ILE A 138 -11.55 11.26 13.14
C ILE A 138 -11.17 12.23 14.26
N ASP A 139 -9.90 12.26 14.67
CA ASP A 139 -9.42 13.18 15.71
C ASP A 139 -9.63 14.64 15.29
N THR A 140 -9.35 14.96 14.03
CA THR A 140 -9.51 16.33 13.49
C THR A 140 -10.99 16.72 13.45
N GLU A 141 -11.87 15.83 13.00
CA GLU A 141 -13.32 16.04 12.96
C GLU A 141 -13.91 16.22 14.36
N LYS A 142 -13.49 15.41 15.33
CA LYS A 142 -13.93 15.54 16.74
C LYS A 142 -13.59 16.90 17.33
N ILE A 143 -12.36 17.38 17.12
CA ILE A 143 -11.94 18.69 17.64
C ILE A 143 -12.71 19.82 16.94
N ALA A 144 -12.99 19.68 15.64
CA ALA A 144 -13.78 20.66 14.90
C ALA A 144 -15.23 20.74 15.42
N LEU A 145 -15.83 19.60 15.77
CA LEU A 145 -17.16 19.54 16.39
C LEU A 145 -17.17 20.19 17.78
N ILE A 146 -16.22 19.84 18.65
CA ILE A 146 -16.11 20.46 20.00
C ILE A 146 -15.95 21.98 19.89
N LYS A 147 -15.14 22.45 18.94
CA LYS A 147 -14.97 23.90 18.71
C LYS A 147 -16.30 24.54 18.34
N LYS A 148 -17.05 23.93 17.43
CA LYS A 148 -18.34 24.44 16.96
C LYS A 148 -19.39 24.46 18.07
N GLU A 149 -19.44 23.42 18.90
CA GLU A 149 -20.35 23.36 20.06
C GLU A 149 -20.06 24.49 21.06
N LEU A 150 -18.79 24.77 21.36
CA LEU A 150 -18.39 25.88 22.23
C LEU A 150 -18.70 27.26 21.62
N GLU A 151 -18.56 27.42 20.30
CA GLU A 151 -18.94 28.65 19.60
C GLU A 151 -20.47 28.87 19.62
N GLU A 152 -21.27 27.81 19.59
CA GLU A 152 -22.74 27.86 19.71
C GLU A 152 -23.21 28.16 21.15
N GLU A 153 -22.50 27.71 22.18
CA GLU A 153 -22.81 28.02 23.59
C GLU A 153 -22.52 29.49 23.97
N GLN A 154 -21.65 30.18 23.22
CA GLN A 154 -21.32 31.60 23.44
C GLN A 154 -22.27 32.60 22.75
N GLY A 155 -23.10 32.15 21.80
CA GLY A 155 -23.98 32.99 20.97
C GLY A 155 -25.42 33.04 21.45
#